data_AF-A0A7C5TMZ8-F1
#
_entry.id   AF-A0A7C5TMZ8-F1
#
_cell.length_a   1.000
_cell.length_b   1.000
_cell.length_c   1.000
_cell.angle_alpha   90.00
_cell.angle_beta   90.00
_cell.angle_gamma   90.00
#
_symmetry.space_group_name_H-M   'P 1'
#
loop_
_entity.id
_entity.type
_entity.pdbx_description
1 polymer ?
#
loop_
_entity_poly.entity_id
_entity_poly.type
_entity_poly.pdbx_seq_one_letter_code
_entity_poly.pdbx_strand_id
1 'polypeptide(L)'
;QIVKSFQKSDFRLYSEGELVSEMRRKEIGRPSTYATIISTLKKRGYVIESKSKKWLIPTPLGTAVYEFLSPKDDSGLSEVRKKIRELVSEARTVSLLKKTDEIEQGARYYADVLNEVHEEISKII
;
A
#
# COMPACT_ATOMS: atom_id res chain seq x y z
N GLN A 1 -7.22 47.54 -0.30
CA GLN A 1 -6.17 46.56 0.07
C GLN A 1 -6.76 45.17 -0.18
N ILE A 2 -6.29 44.43 -1.20
CA ILE A 2 -6.86 43.11 -1.53
C ILE A 2 -6.14 42.07 -0.67
N VAL A 3 -6.83 41.50 0.31
CA VAL A 3 -6.32 40.36 1.10
C VAL A 3 -6.36 39.14 0.18
N LYS A 4 -5.20 38.70 -0.31
CA LYS A 4 -5.07 37.39 -0.95
C LYS A 4 -5.34 36.32 0.11
N SER A 5 -6.51 35.70 0.09
CA SER A 5 -6.81 34.53 0.91
C SER A 5 -5.93 33.37 0.45
N PHE A 6 -4.90 33.03 1.23
CA PHE A 6 -4.13 31.82 1.00
C PHE A 6 -4.95 30.63 1.48
N GLN A 7 -5.49 29.84 0.55
CA GLN A 7 -6.10 28.56 0.90
C GLN A 7 -5.01 27.50 0.95
N LYS A 8 -4.65 27.07 2.16
CA LYS A 8 -3.70 25.97 2.37
C LYS A 8 -4.46 24.64 2.22
N SER A 9 -3.83 23.64 1.61
CA SER A 9 -4.36 22.27 1.61
C SER A 9 -4.51 21.77 3.06
N ASP A 10 -5.68 21.22 3.39
CA ASP A 10 -5.94 20.57 4.68
C ASP A 10 -5.08 19.32 4.89
N PHE A 11 -4.64 18.70 3.79
CA PHE A 11 -3.82 17.49 3.81
C PHE A 11 -2.36 17.80 3.49
N ARG A 12 -1.48 17.36 4.40
CA ARG A 12 -0.03 17.41 4.21
C ARG A 12 0.43 16.13 3.53
N LEU A 13 1.09 16.29 2.38
CA LEU A 13 1.72 15.18 1.68
C LEU A 13 2.94 14.66 2.46
N TYR A 14 3.20 13.37 2.35
CA TYR A 14 4.36 12.73 2.96
C TYR A 14 5.65 13.06 2.20
N SER A 15 6.73 13.30 2.92
CA SER A 15 8.08 13.01 2.43
C SER A 15 8.35 11.49 2.44
N GLU A 16 9.44 11.03 1.82
CA GLU A 16 9.81 9.61 1.89
C GLU A 16 10.01 9.12 3.33
N GLY A 17 10.71 9.89 4.17
CA GLY A 17 10.96 9.52 5.56
C GLY A 17 9.69 9.45 6.40
N GLU A 18 8.74 10.35 6.16
CA GLU A 18 7.42 10.30 6.81
C GLU A 18 6.65 9.07 6.33
N LEU A 19 6.65 8.76 5.03
CA LEU A 19 6.01 7.55 4.51
C LEU A 19 6.63 6.27 5.08
N VAL A 20 7.96 6.20 5.22
CA VAL A 20 8.63 5.08 5.89
C VAL A 20 8.18 4.96 7.36
N SER A 21 8.01 6.08 8.04
CA SER A 21 7.52 6.11 9.42
C SER A 21 6.08 5.62 9.53
N GLU A 22 5.22 6.02 8.59
CA GLU A 22 3.84 5.53 8.47
C GLU A 22 3.79 4.02 8.21
N MET A 23 4.58 3.54 7.24
CA MET A 23 4.69 2.13 6.90
C MET A 23 5.12 1.29 8.10
N ARG A 24 6.12 1.76 8.85
CA ARG A 24 6.54 1.12 10.10
C ARG A 24 5.42 1.09 11.14
N ARG A 25 4.74 2.21 11.37
CA ARG A 25 3.64 2.29 12.35
C ARG A 25 2.49 1.34 11.99
N LYS A 26 2.21 1.19 10.70
CA LYS A 26 1.17 0.29 10.18
C LYS A 26 1.63 -1.15 10.01
N GLU A 27 2.88 -1.47 10.33
CA GLU A 27 3.49 -2.80 10.15
C GLU A 27 3.51 -3.28 8.69
N ILE A 28 3.47 -2.34 7.74
CA ILE A 28 3.53 -2.62 6.30
C ILE A 28 4.98 -2.53 5.84
N GLY A 29 5.54 -3.64 5.40
CA GLY A 29 6.92 -3.73 4.93
C GLY A 29 7.93 -4.01 6.05
N ARG A 30 9.22 -3.92 5.71
CA ARG A 30 10.37 -4.27 6.54
C ARG A 30 11.53 -3.32 6.26
N PRO A 31 12.56 -3.23 7.14
CA PRO A 31 13.73 -2.40 6.89
C PRO A 31 14.38 -2.62 5.52
N SER A 32 14.37 -3.87 5.03
CA SER A 32 14.89 -4.27 3.72
C SER A 32 14.01 -3.86 2.53
N THR A 33 12.74 -3.49 2.73
CA THR A 33 11.77 -3.27 1.64
C THR A 33 11.29 -1.84 1.49
N TYR A 34 11.40 -0.98 2.52
CA TYR A 34 10.88 0.40 2.47
C TYR A 34 11.39 1.21 1.27
N ALA A 35 12.71 1.27 1.09
CA ALA A 35 13.31 2.00 -0.02
C ALA A 35 12.89 1.43 -1.39
N THR A 36 12.87 0.11 -1.50
CA THR A 36 12.46 -0.60 -2.72
C THR A 36 11.01 -0.33 -3.08
N ILE A 37 10.09 -0.33 -2.11
CA ILE A 37 8.67 -0.02 -2.32
C ILE A 37 8.52 1.39 -2.89
N ILE A 38 9.11 2.41 -2.25
CA ILE A 38 9.01 3.81 -2.70
C ILE A 38 9.64 3.97 -4.09
N SER A 39 10.81 3.38 -4.33
CA SER A 39 11.47 3.43 -5.64
C SER A 39 10.61 2.79 -6.74
N THR A 40 9.90 1.71 -6.43
CA THR A 40 9.03 1.00 -7.37
C THR A 40 7.80 1.83 -7.72
N LEU A 41 7.18 2.48 -6.72
CA LEU A 41 6.06 3.40 -6.93
C LEU A 41 6.46 4.58 -7.84
N LYS A 42 7.65 5.15 -7.61
CA LYS A 42 8.21 6.21 -8.47
C LYS A 42 8.49 5.70 -9.88
N LYS A 43 9.19 4.56 -10.02
CA LYS A 43 9.57 3.96 -11.31
C LYS A 43 8.35 3.61 -12.17
N ARG A 44 7.26 3.13 -11.56
CA ARG A 44 6.00 2.82 -12.26
C ARG A 44 5.12 4.04 -12.52
N GLY A 45 5.54 5.22 -12.07
CA GLY A 45 4.81 6.47 -12.28
C GLY A 45 3.52 6.57 -11.46
N TYR A 46 3.37 5.82 -10.37
CA TYR A 46 2.23 5.96 -9.45
C TYR A 46 2.37 7.16 -8.52
N VAL A 47 3.62 7.54 -8.22
CA VAL A 47 3.96 8.68 -7.37
C VAL A 47 5.11 9.44 -8.02
N ILE A 48 5.08 10.77 -7.94
CA ILE A 48 6.20 11.64 -8.29
C ILE A 48 6.68 12.41 -7.07
N GLU A 49 7.91 12.90 -7.11
CA GLU A 49 8.46 13.76 -6.08
C GLU A 49 8.44 15.22 -6.51
N SER A 50 7.93 16.10 -5.64
CA SER A 50 7.94 17.55 -5.88
C SER A 50 9.38 18.07 -5.91
N LYS A 51 9.74 18.88 -6.90
CA LYS A 51 11.11 19.40 -7.06
C LYS A 51 11.61 20.26 -5.89
N SER A 52 10.73 20.97 -5.20
CA SER A 52 11.11 21.91 -4.14
C SER A 52 11.18 21.27 -2.76
N LYS A 53 10.10 20.63 -2.33
CA LYS A 53 9.93 20.15 -0.94
C LYS A 53 10.06 18.64 -0.76
N LYS A 54 10.41 17.92 -1.84
CA LYS A 54 10.53 16.46 -1.88
C LYS A 54 9.29 15.71 -1.34
N TRP A 55 8.11 16.28 -1.56
CA TRP A 55 6.85 15.65 -1.21
C TRP A 55 6.47 14.60 -2.26
N LEU A 56 5.93 13.48 -1.81
CA LEU A 56 5.36 12.44 -2.63
C LEU A 56 3.94 12.85 -3.06
N ILE A 57 3.73 12.96 -4.37
CA ILE A 57 2.46 13.36 -4.98
C ILE A 57 1.93 12.16 -5.78
N PRO A 58 0.72 11.66 -5.50
CA PRO A 58 0.11 10.62 -6.33
C PRO A 58 -0.16 11.16 -7.74
N THR A 59 0.14 10.37 -8.75
CA THR A 59 -0.20 10.71 -10.14
C THR A 59 -1.64 10.32 -10.45
N PRO A 60 -2.25 10.85 -11.53
CA PRO A 60 -3.56 10.38 -11.98
C PRO A 60 -3.60 8.86 -12.20
N LEU A 61 -2.52 8.28 -12.73
CA LEU A 61 -2.38 6.83 -12.89
C LEU A 61 -2.36 6.10 -11.55
N GLY A 62 -1.58 6.59 -10.58
CA GLY A 62 -1.51 6.01 -9.24
C GLY A 62 -2.85 6.04 -8.53
N THR A 63 -3.55 7.18 -8.59
CA THR A 63 -4.91 7.33 -8.02
C THR A 63 -5.89 6.38 -8.69
N ALA A 64 -5.92 6.31 -10.03
CA ALA A 64 -6.83 5.42 -10.75
C ALA A 64 -6.59 3.94 -10.44
N VAL A 65 -5.33 3.51 -10.34
CA VAL A 65 -4.98 2.13 -9.96
C VAL A 65 -5.39 1.85 -8.52
N TYR A 66 -5.13 2.77 -7.59
CA TYR A 66 -5.55 2.63 -6.21
C TYR A 66 -7.07 2.52 -6.08
N GLU A 67 -7.83 3.39 -6.73
CA GLU A 67 -9.29 3.37 -6.71
C GLU A 67 -9.88 2.12 -7.36
N PHE A 68 -9.22 1.59 -8.40
CA PHE A 68 -9.61 0.34 -9.03
C PHE A 68 -9.44 -0.87 -8.11
N LEU A 69 -8.36 -0.89 -7.33
CA LEU A 69 -8.00 -1.99 -6.43
C LEU A 69 -8.67 -1.89 -5.05
N SER A 70 -8.84 -0.68 -4.54
CA SER A 70 -9.36 -0.39 -3.20
C SER A 70 -10.42 0.72 -3.24
N PRO A 71 -11.56 0.48 -3.93
CA PRO A 71 -12.65 1.44 -3.95
C PRO A 71 -13.22 1.66 -2.54
N LYS A 72 -13.70 2.88 -2.28
CA LYS A 72 -14.28 3.27 -0.99
C LYS A 72 -15.65 2.64 -0.73
N ASP A 73 -16.46 2.52 -1.78
CA ASP A 73 -17.78 1.88 -1.76
C ASP A 73 -17.67 0.50 -2.40
N ASP A 74 -18.02 -0.54 -1.64
CA ASP A 74 -18.00 -1.93 -2.06
C ASP A 74 -19.40 -2.54 -2.28
N SER A 75 -20.47 -1.77 -2.05
CA SER A 75 -21.86 -2.23 -2.13
C SER A 75 -22.25 -2.74 -3.52
N GLY A 76 -21.69 -2.11 -4.57
CA GLY A 76 -21.90 -2.49 -5.97
C GLY A 76 -20.85 -3.45 -6.55
N LEU A 77 -19.89 -3.93 -5.76
CA LEU A 77 -18.83 -4.80 -6.28
C LEU A 77 -19.29 -6.26 -6.38
N SER A 78 -18.87 -6.94 -7.43
CA SER A 78 -18.98 -8.40 -7.51
C SER A 78 -18.15 -9.07 -6.42
N GLU A 79 -18.49 -10.30 -6.06
CA GLU A 79 -17.78 -11.07 -5.04
C GLU A 79 -16.28 -11.20 -5.35
N VAL A 80 -15.91 -11.41 -6.61
CA VAL A 80 -14.49 -11.43 -7.05
C VAL A 80 -13.81 -10.09 -6.76
N ARG A 81 -14.47 -8.96 -7.03
CA ARG A 81 -13.92 -7.62 -6.77
C ARG A 81 -13.75 -7.34 -5.28
N LYS A 82 -14.68 -7.80 -4.45
CA LYS A 82 -14.57 -7.71 -2.98
C LYS A 82 -13.36 -8.50 -2.47
N LYS A 83 -13.15 -9.74 -2.96
CA LYS A 83 -11.99 -10.55 -2.61
C LYS A 83 -10.66 -9.93 -3.07
N ILE A 84 -10.61 -9.32 -4.26
CA ILE A 84 -9.42 -8.59 -4.72
C ILE A 84 -9.13 -7.41 -3.80
N ARG A 85 -10.15 -6.64 -3.41
CA ARG A 85 -10.01 -5.52 -2.47
C ARG A 85 -9.47 -5.99 -1.11
N GLU A 86 -9.95 -7.12 -0.61
CA GLU A 86 -9.44 -7.74 0.62
C GLU A 86 -7.98 -8.21 0.45
N LEU A 87 -7.65 -8.83 -0.68
CA LEU A 87 -6.32 -9.35 -0.99
C LEU A 87 -5.24 -8.25 -0.99
N VAL A 88 -5.56 -7.05 -1.50
CA VAL A 88 -4.64 -5.91 -1.58
C VAL A 88 -4.71 -4.98 -0.36
N SER A 89 -5.46 -5.35 0.67
CA SER A 89 -5.63 -4.52 1.86
C SER A 89 -4.35 -4.43 2.71
N GLU A 90 -4.25 -3.35 3.49
CA GLU A 90 -3.17 -3.19 4.49
C GLU A 90 -3.21 -4.35 5.50
N ALA A 91 -4.40 -4.73 5.99
CA ALA A 91 -4.58 -5.82 6.94
C ALA A 91 -4.06 -7.17 6.39
N ARG A 92 -4.36 -7.48 5.12
CA ARG A 92 -3.85 -8.69 4.48
C ARG A 92 -2.33 -8.66 4.35
N THR A 93 -1.76 -7.50 4.01
CA THR A 93 -0.31 -7.32 3.92
C THR A 93 0.37 -7.59 5.27
N VAL A 94 -0.16 -7.05 6.36
CA VAL A 94 0.36 -7.28 7.72
C VAL A 94 0.27 -8.76 8.10
N SER A 95 -0.87 -9.41 7.81
CA SER A 95 -1.06 -10.84 8.08
C SER A 95 -0.02 -11.71 7.37
N LEU A 96 0.25 -11.46 6.09
CA LEU A 96 1.27 -12.19 5.33
C LEU A 96 2.67 -12.00 5.90
N LEU A 97 3.01 -10.77 6.29
CA LEU A 97 4.31 -10.45 6.89
C LEU A 97 4.49 -11.17 8.24
N LYS A 98 3.44 -11.26 9.06
CA LYS A 98 3.46 -12.04 10.30
C LYS A 98 3.70 -13.54 10.03
N LYS A 99 3.06 -14.11 9.00
CA LYS A 99 3.33 -15.50 8.59
C LYS A 99 4.78 -15.70 8.18
N THR A 100 5.42 -14.70 7.55
CA THR A 100 6.86 -14.73 7.27
C THR A 100 7.68 -14.76 8.56
N ASP A 101 7.33 -13.93 9.55
CA ASP A 101 8.03 -13.93 10.85
C ASP A 101 7.90 -15.29 11.57
N GLU A 102 6.74 -15.95 11.48
CA GLU A 102 6.52 -17.31 12.03
C GLU A 102 7.42 -18.35 11.35
N ILE A 103 7.67 -18.22 10.04
CA ILE A 103 8.62 -19.09 9.32
C ILE A 103 10.05 -18.80 9.79
N GLU A 104 10.44 -17.53 9.89
CA GLU A 104 11.79 -17.13 10.34
C GLU A 104 12.11 -17.64 11.75
N GLN A 105 11.11 -17.72 12.63
CA GLN A 105 11.23 -18.25 13.99
C GLN A 105 11.15 -19.78 14.06
N GLY A 106 10.92 -20.46 12.93
CA GLY A 106 10.74 -21.91 12.87
C GLY A 106 9.40 -22.41 13.43
N ALA A 107 8.44 -21.51 13.67
CA ALA A 107 7.11 -21.86 14.17
C ALA A 107 6.18 -22.42 13.08
N ARG A 108 6.47 -22.14 11.80
CA ARG A 108 5.76 -22.69 10.64
C ARG A 108 6.70 -23.16 9.54
N TYR A 109 6.32 -24.22 8.84
CA TYR A 109 7.01 -24.66 7.63
C TYR A 109 6.56 -23.81 6.42
N TYR A 110 7.53 -23.34 5.63
CA TYR A 110 7.26 -22.40 4.55
C TYR A 110 6.33 -22.98 3.46
N ALA A 111 6.42 -24.28 3.16
CA ALA A 111 5.61 -24.89 2.12
C ALA A 111 4.12 -24.91 2.49
N ASP A 112 3.80 -25.09 3.78
CA ASP A 112 2.42 -25.08 4.26
C ASP A 112 1.79 -23.70 4.11
N VAL A 113 2.55 -22.65 4.47
CA VAL A 113 2.13 -21.26 4.29
C VAL A 113 1.95 -20.92 2.82
N LEU A 114 2.86 -21.38 1.95
CA LEU A 114 2.74 -21.17 0.50
C LEU A 114 1.49 -21.87 -0.07
N ASN A 115 1.22 -23.11 0.34
CA ASN A 115 0.03 -23.84 -0.09
C ASN A 115 -1.25 -23.14 0.37
N GLU A 116 -1.31 -22.67 1.62
CA GLU A 116 -2.44 -21.91 2.16
C GLU A 116 -2.69 -20.64 1.32
N VAL A 117 -1.65 -19.83 1.08
CA VAL A 117 -1.79 -18.61 0.27
C VAL A 117 -2.18 -18.92 -1.18
N HIS A 118 -1.63 -19.97 -1.76
CA HIS A 118 -1.98 -20.41 -3.12
C HIS A 118 -3.45 -20.79 -3.21
N GLU A 119 -3.94 -21.64 -2.29
CA GLU A 119 -5.35 -22.04 -2.24
C GLU A 119 -6.30 -20.85 -2.05
N GLU A 120 -5.92 -19.87 -1.22
CA GLU A 120 -6.70 -18.64 -1.06
C GLU A 120 -6.81 -17.86 -2.38
N ILE A 121 -5.69 -17.69 -3.10
CA ILE A 121 -5.66 -16.94 -4.36
C ILE A 121 -6.39 -17.69 -5.49
N SER A 122 -6.21 -19.00 -5.61
CA SER A 122 -6.90 -19.84 -6.61
C SER A 122 -8.42 -19.89 -6.44
N LYS A 123 -8.96 -19.47 -5.28
CA LYS A 123 -10.41 -19.33 -5.05
C LYS A 123 -10.94 -17.95 -5.48
N ILE A 124 -10.07 -17.05 -5.92
CA ILE A 124 -10.39 -15.69 -6.35
C ILE A 124 -10.28 -15.57 -7.88
N ILE A 125 -9.23 -16.16 -8.45
CA ILE A 125 -8.86 -16.12 -9.88
C ILE A 125 -9.18 -17.47 -10.51
#